data_AF-A0A0U5GM11-F1
#
_entry.id   AF-A0A0U5GM11-F1
#
_cell.length_a   1.000
_cell.length_b   1.000
_cell.length_c   1.000
_cell.angle_alpha   90.00
_cell.angle_beta   90.00
_cell.angle_gamma   90.00
#
_symmetry.space_group_name_H-M   'P 1'
#
loop_
_entity.id
_entity.type
_entity.pdbx_description
1 polymer ?
#
loop_
_entity_poly.entity_id
_entity_poly.type
_entity_poly.pdbx_seq_one_letter_code
_entity_poly.pdbx_strand_id
1 'polypeptide(L)'
;MGRLPILKSPLTKAHSHRGDHVNEPAELNTQDESLFENPQFEHYEATSNIQLFFDLFFVANLSSFTSVHEINSRDTLASYIGFICVLWFTWCQVTLYDVRFATDSIFERIAHACHFGVMVGLAVIGPNFLTPDGWGPLQQLSLILMVSRVILLCQYGSTLFFTWRYRKTRVPLIVVMMSLVVAVFVYLGISFAFYNRTAYDAYIAWYVLAVAEVVLAVAVAALWPAVSLWKTHLVERMTCLTLIILGEGIIGLTGTIGKIQKLDGEFTATDIGTLISAVLIIYLIYQLYFDSIRLEPISGRRQHLSAILHFPFHLALCLAMEGTNQVLLWVHISGDIGKIFDPFLNALLDGTTTTPELQTIFTEMLNDVFSRFDTTDVVFNEVQHSLNETLALPATADPSELLVTGLDAVTEAMKTVIEGFGWEAPTEIEGEGIEGLEAAFTAFTSVFKITFGYFTICTGLILIFIAVFSLLSLQPGSHHSSENRLRYICTGTTMAVGLGIALLSLTTRTGAGENLGESPWAIAGLMLILLALLVLNHLPRGYYHVVVEKHV
;
A
#
# COMPACT_ATOMS: atom_id res chain seq x y z
N MET A 1 -30.79 -15.60 -24.52
CA MET A 1 -30.36 -15.10 -23.20
C MET A 1 -31.09 -15.90 -22.13
N GLY A 2 -30.43 -16.85 -21.48
CA GLY A 2 -31.05 -17.66 -20.43
C GLY A 2 -31.39 -16.81 -19.20
N ARG A 3 -32.54 -17.05 -18.57
CA ARG A 3 -32.92 -16.37 -17.31
C ARG A 3 -31.92 -16.74 -16.22
N LEU A 4 -31.33 -15.74 -15.56
CA LEU A 4 -30.46 -15.96 -14.40
C LEU A 4 -31.27 -16.61 -13.26
N PRO A 5 -30.77 -17.70 -12.65
CA PRO A 5 -31.45 -18.31 -11.51
C PRO A 5 -31.39 -17.40 -10.28
N ILE A 6 -32.47 -17.40 -9.48
CA ILE A 6 -32.53 -16.65 -8.22
C ILE A 6 -31.45 -17.14 -7.24
N LEU A 7 -31.25 -18.47 -7.20
CA LEU A 7 -30.26 -19.13 -6.38
C LEU A 7 -29.65 -20.30 -7.18
N LYS A 8 -28.31 -20.37 -7.28
CA LYS A 8 -27.59 -21.42 -8.01
C LYS A 8 -26.81 -22.28 -7.01
N SER A 9 -26.79 -23.59 -7.21
CA SER A 9 -25.99 -24.51 -6.38
C SER A 9 -24.49 -24.33 -6.70
N PRO A 10 -23.61 -24.30 -5.69
CA PRO A 10 -22.15 -24.23 -5.86
C PRO A 10 -21.49 -25.58 -6.19
N LEU A 11 -22.26 -26.65 -6.34
CA LEU A 11 -21.76 -27.99 -6.64
C LEU A 11 -21.68 -28.25 -8.15
N THR A 12 -20.59 -28.85 -8.60
CA THR A 12 -20.38 -29.26 -10.00
C THR A 12 -21.45 -30.27 -10.43
N LYS A 13 -22.06 -30.10 -11.61
CA LYS A 13 -23.01 -31.06 -12.19
C LYS A 13 -22.27 -32.21 -12.88
N ALA A 14 -22.79 -33.43 -12.78
CA ALA A 14 -22.22 -34.69 -13.26
C ALA A 14 -21.89 -34.82 -14.78
N HIS A 15 -22.01 -33.76 -15.59
CA HIS A 15 -21.88 -33.84 -17.05
C HIS A 15 -20.92 -32.81 -17.69
N SER A 16 -20.02 -32.14 -16.94
CA SER A 16 -19.12 -31.13 -17.53
C SER A 16 -17.77 -31.65 -18.06
N HIS A 17 -17.44 -32.94 -17.95
CA HIS A 17 -16.33 -33.52 -18.71
C HIS A 17 -16.80 -33.93 -20.10
N ARG A 18 -16.79 -32.99 -21.05
CA ARG A 18 -16.89 -33.30 -22.48
C ARG A 18 -15.52 -33.07 -23.12
N GLY A 19 -14.70 -34.11 -23.11
CA GLY A 19 -13.40 -34.10 -23.76
C GLY A 19 -12.47 -35.19 -23.25
N ASP A 20 -12.84 -36.46 -23.45
CA ASP A 20 -11.90 -37.50 -23.90
C ASP A 20 -12.69 -38.78 -24.21
N HIS A 21 -12.64 -39.19 -25.48
CA HIS A 21 -13.14 -40.48 -25.92
C HIS A 21 -12.13 -41.56 -25.53
N VAL A 22 -12.40 -42.30 -24.45
CA VAL A 22 -11.85 -43.65 -24.26
C VAL A 22 -13.01 -44.58 -23.96
N ASN A 23 -13.23 -45.54 -24.86
CA ASN A 23 -14.25 -46.57 -24.73
C ASN A 23 -13.86 -47.58 -23.64
N GLU A 24 -14.41 -47.44 -22.44
CA GLU A 24 -14.54 -48.54 -21.48
C GLU A 24 -16.00 -48.65 -21.03
N PRO A 25 -16.52 -49.88 -20.83
CA PRO A 25 -17.92 -50.08 -20.47
C PRO A 25 -18.21 -49.51 -19.08
N ALA A 26 -19.28 -48.74 -19.01
CA ALA A 26 -19.75 -48.01 -17.84
C ALA A 26 -19.89 -48.87 -16.57
N GLU A 27 -19.01 -48.66 -15.59
CA GLU A 27 -19.34 -48.86 -14.17
C GLU A 27 -20.13 -47.63 -13.66
N LEU A 28 -21.40 -47.54 -14.05
CA LEU A 28 -22.27 -46.42 -13.70
C LEU A 28 -22.68 -46.39 -12.20
N ASN A 29 -22.24 -47.35 -11.39
CA ASN A 29 -22.67 -47.52 -9.99
C ASN A 29 -21.58 -47.14 -8.96
N THR A 30 -20.31 -47.04 -9.35
CA THR A 30 -19.19 -46.77 -8.42
C THR A 30 -18.77 -45.30 -8.39
N GLN A 31 -18.97 -44.56 -9.47
CA GLN A 31 -18.65 -43.12 -9.53
C GLN A 31 -19.63 -42.24 -8.77
N ASP A 32 -20.93 -42.57 -8.77
CA ASP A 32 -21.96 -41.81 -8.03
C ASP A 32 -21.74 -41.91 -6.52
N GLU A 33 -21.40 -43.09 -5.97
CA GLU A 33 -21.08 -43.25 -4.54
C GLU A 33 -19.82 -42.47 -4.13
N SER A 34 -18.81 -42.37 -5.00
CA SER A 34 -17.58 -41.61 -4.73
C SER A 34 -17.80 -40.08 -4.68
N LEU A 35 -18.76 -39.56 -5.46
CA LEU A 35 -19.18 -38.15 -5.45
C LEU A 35 -20.08 -37.83 -4.24
N PHE A 36 -20.87 -38.81 -3.75
CA PHE A 36 -21.60 -38.67 -2.49
C PHE A 36 -20.66 -38.50 -1.28
N GLU A 37 -19.47 -39.08 -1.34
CA GLU A 37 -18.48 -38.96 -0.28
C GLU A 37 -17.59 -37.71 -0.36
N ASN A 38 -17.40 -37.11 -1.54
CA ASN A 38 -16.57 -35.92 -1.76
C ASN A 38 -17.24 -34.96 -2.78
N PRO A 39 -18.15 -34.07 -2.36
CA PRO A 39 -18.74 -33.09 -3.27
C PRO A 39 -17.66 -32.14 -3.81
N GLN A 40 -17.55 -32.03 -5.14
CA GLN A 40 -16.68 -31.04 -5.77
C GLN A 40 -17.45 -29.74 -6.00
N PHE A 41 -16.88 -28.63 -5.52
CA PHE A 41 -17.38 -27.29 -5.82
C PHE A 41 -17.05 -26.90 -7.26
N GLU A 42 -17.93 -26.13 -7.90
CA GLU A 42 -17.68 -25.52 -9.21
C GLU A 42 -16.57 -24.48 -9.03
N HIS A 43 -15.34 -24.82 -9.39
CA HIS A 43 -14.21 -23.89 -9.36
C HIS A 43 -14.16 -23.16 -10.69
N TYR A 44 -14.25 -21.84 -10.67
CA TYR A 44 -13.93 -21.05 -11.85
C TYR A 44 -12.41 -21.01 -12.00
N GLU A 45 -11.90 -21.41 -13.17
CA GLU A 45 -10.46 -21.43 -13.45
C GLU A 45 -9.86 -20.03 -13.61
N ALA A 46 -10.70 -18.99 -13.68
CA ALA A 46 -10.29 -17.60 -13.87
C ALA A 46 -11.12 -16.63 -13.01
N THR A 47 -10.53 -15.47 -12.69
CA THR A 47 -11.20 -14.40 -11.95
C THR A 47 -12.41 -13.85 -12.72
N SER A 48 -13.55 -13.75 -12.05
CA SER A 48 -14.75 -13.13 -12.62
C SER A 48 -14.65 -11.61 -12.66
N ASN A 49 -15.26 -10.95 -13.67
CA ASN A 49 -15.27 -9.49 -13.79
C ASN A 49 -15.82 -8.79 -12.52
N ILE A 50 -16.77 -9.39 -11.80
CA ILE A 50 -17.32 -8.80 -10.57
C ILE A 50 -16.32 -8.82 -9.41
N GLN A 51 -15.45 -9.83 -9.38
CA GLN A 51 -14.40 -9.97 -8.37
C GLN A 51 -13.31 -8.94 -8.61
N LEU A 52 -12.88 -8.78 -9.87
CA LEU A 52 -11.96 -7.71 -10.27
C LEU A 52 -12.55 -6.32 -9.98
N PHE A 53 -13.84 -6.14 -10.23
CA PHE A 53 -14.53 -4.89 -9.93
C PHE A 53 -14.55 -4.59 -8.42
N PHE A 54 -14.67 -5.61 -7.55
CA PHE A 54 -14.52 -5.45 -6.10
C PHE A 54 -13.11 -5.00 -5.71
N ASP A 55 -12.09 -5.54 -6.36
CA ASP A 55 -10.68 -5.17 -6.12
C ASP A 55 -10.43 -3.68 -6.46
N LEU A 56 -11.18 -3.11 -7.41
CA LEU A 56 -11.12 -1.67 -7.71
C LEU A 56 -11.68 -0.79 -6.57
N PHE A 57 -12.67 -1.25 -5.82
CA PHE A 57 -13.16 -0.52 -4.65
C PHE A 57 -12.13 -0.52 -3.51
N PHE A 58 -11.35 -1.60 -3.38
CA PHE A 58 -10.23 -1.64 -2.44
C PHE A 58 -9.23 -0.52 -2.74
N VAL A 59 -8.80 -0.36 -4.00
CA VAL A 59 -7.81 0.67 -4.32
C VAL A 59 -8.38 2.08 -4.25
N ALA A 60 -9.64 2.28 -4.61
CA ALA A 60 -10.30 3.58 -4.45
C ALA A 60 -10.34 4.04 -2.98
N ASN A 61 -10.53 3.10 -2.04
CA ASN A 61 -10.43 3.38 -0.61
C ASN A 61 -9.02 3.83 -0.22
N LEU A 62 -8.00 3.13 -0.73
CA LEU A 62 -6.61 3.46 -0.46
C LEU A 62 -6.26 4.86 -0.98
N SER A 63 -6.67 5.18 -2.21
CA SER A 63 -6.43 6.48 -2.86
C SER A 63 -7.13 7.63 -2.14
N SER A 64 -8.39 7.42 -1.72
CA SER A 64 -9.11 8.42 -0.93
C SER A 64 -8.49 8.64 0.44
N PHE A 65 -7.83 7.62 1.02
CA PHE A 65 -7.14 7.75 2.30
C PHE A 65 -5.82 8.50 2.15
N THR A 66 -4.97 8.11 1.18
CA THR A 66 -3.66 8.73 0.93
C THR A 66 -3.77 10.21 0.52
N SER A 67 -4.80 10.56 -0.24
CA SER A 67 -5.03 11.95 -0.67
C SER A 67 -5.42 12.90 0.46
N VAL A 68 -5.90 12.37 1.60
CA VAL A 68 -6.30 13.18 2.77
C VAL A 68 -5.28 13.07 3.91
N HIS A 69 -4.64 11.92 4.08
CA HIS A 69 -3.66 11.68 5.15
C HIS A 69 -2.27 11.54 4.55
N GLU A 70 -1.54 12.65 4.51
CA GLU A 70 -0.12 12.61 4.18
C GLU A 70 0.66 11.92 5.33
N ILE A 71 1.57 11.02 4.97
CA ILE A 71 2.33 10.22 5.95
C ILE A 71 3.52 11.04 6.45
N ASN A 72 3.25 12.04 7.28
CA ASN A 72 4.24 12.98 7.81
C ASN A 72 4.64 12.72 9.28
N SER A 73 3.90 11.90 10.01
CA SER A 73 4.13 11.65 11.43
C SER A 73 4.01 10.17 11.77
N ARG A 74 4.46 9.80 12.98
CA ARG A 74 4.34 8.42 13.45
C ARG A 74 2.88 8.00 13.62
N ASP A 75 2.03 8.94 14.02
CA ASP A 75 0.62 8.69 14.25
C ASP A 75 -0.12 8.56 12.91
N THR A 76 0.19 9.40 11.92
CA THR A 76 -0.39 9.26 10.57
C THR A 76 0.09 7.98 9.87
N LEU A 77 1.36 7.58 10.06
CA LEU A 77 1.87 6.28 9.59
C LEU A 77 1.16 5.11 10.26
N ALA A 78 0.94 5.16 11.58
CA ALA A 78 0.23 4.11 12.31
C ALA A 78 -1.24 4.01 11.86
N SER A 79 -1.89 5.16 11.63
CA SER A 79 -3.25 5.24 11.07
C SER A 79 -3.33 4.68 9.66
N TYR A 80 -2.35 4.96 8.80
CA TYR A 80 -2.26 4.38 7.45
C TYR A 80 -2.14 2.85 7.48
N ILE A 81 -1.21 2.33 8.28
CA ILE A 81 -1.03 0.88 8.48
C ILE A 81 -2.32 0.27 9.01
N GLY A 82 -2.94 0.91 10.01
CA GLY A 82 -4.20 0.49 10.60
C GLY A 82 -5.33 0.43 9.56
N PHE A 83 -5.49 1.46 8.73
CA PHE A 83 -6.54 1.49 7.72
C PHE A 83 -6.34 0.40 6.67
N ILE A 84 -5.13 0.21 6.16
CA ILE A 84 -4.80 -0.89 5.23
C ILE A 84 -5.11 -2.25 5.86
N CYS A 85 -4.80 -2.45 7.15
CA CYS A 85 -5.13 -3.71 7.82
C CYS A 85 -6.63 -3.99 7.77
N VAL A 86 -7.47 -3.03 8.17
CA VAL A 86 -8.93 -3.19 8.15
C VAL A 86 -9.43 -3.47 6.73
N LEU A 87 -8.94 -2.72 5.76
CA LEU A 87 -9.34 -2.84 4.36
C LEU A 87 -8.93 -4.20 3.77
N TRP A 88 -7.68 -4.63 4.00
CA TRP A 88 -7.13 -5.90 3.49
C TRP A 88 -7.81 -7.10 4.11
N PHE A 89 -8.03 -7.13 5.42
CA PHE A 89 -8.71 -8.27 6.05
C PHE A 89 -10.17 -8.35 5.65
N THR A 90 -10.86 -7.22 5.48
CA THR A 90 -12.25 -7.19 4.98
C THR A 90 -12.31 -7.72 3.54
N TRP A 91 -11.41 -7.25 2.67
CA TRP A 91 -11.27 -7.77 1.32
C TRP A 91 -10.95 -9.27 1.29
N CYS A 92 -10.00 -9.71 2.10
CA CYS A 92 -9.54 -11.09 2.15
C CYS A 92 -10.68 -12.05 2.55
N GLN A 93 -11.54 -11.68 3.50
CA GLN A 93 -12.68 -12.51 3.90
C GLN A 93 -13.69 -12.73 2.76
N VAL A 94 -14.01 -11.67 2.03
CA VAL A 94 -14.89 -11.75 0.84
C VAL A 94 -14.22 -12.60 -0.23
N THR A 95 -12.94 -12.35 -0.54
CA THR A 95 -12.18 -13.12 -1.52
C THR A 95 -12.10 -14.61 -1.15
N LEU A 96 -11.88 -14.95 0.12
CA LEU A 96 -11.85 -16.33 0.59
C LEU A 96 -13.21 -17.03 0.43
N TYR A 97 -14.34 -16.32 0.55
CA TYR A 97 -15.65 -16.88 0.22
C TYR A 97 -15.78 -17.08 -1.30
N ASP A 98 -15.52 -16.02 -2.07
CA ASP A 98 -15.74 -16.00 -3.51
C ASP A 98 -14.99 -17.10 -4.24
N VAL A 99 -13.73 -17.28 -3.87
CA VAL A 99 -12.83 -18.23 -4.51
C VAL A 99 -13.24 -19.69 -4.29
N ARG A 100 -14.04 -19.97 -3.25
CA ARG A 100 -14.52 -21.32 -2.92
C ARG A 100 -15.95 -21.59 -3.36
N PHE A 101 -16.83 -20.59 -3.28
CA PHE A 101 -18.28 -20.83 -3.31
C PHE A 101 -19.07 -19.87 -4.21
N ALA A 102 -18.45 -18.82 -4.78
CA ALA A 102 -19.19 -17.88 -5.61
C ALA A 102 -19.83 -18.61 -6.79
N THR A 103 -21.11 -18.34 -7.01
CA THR A 103 -21.85 -18.79 -8.19
C THR A 103 -22.60 -17.64 -8.80
N ASP A 104 -22.74 -17.63 -10.13
CA ASP A 104 -23.52 -16.58 -10.78
C ASP A 104 -25.03 -16.77 -10.52
N SER A 105 -25.56 -16.03 -9.53
CA SER A 105 -26.97 -16.00 -9.15
C SER A 105 -27.39 -14.59 -8.71
N ILE A 106 -28.70 -14.32 -8.68
CA ILE A 106 -29.22 -13.00 -8.27
C ILE A 106 -28.85 -12.71 -6.81
N PHE A 107 -28.97 -13.70 -5.92
CA PHE A 107 -28.58 -13.55 -4.52
C PHE A 107 -27.11 -13.16 -4.36
N GLU A 108 -26.20 -13.85 -5.05
CA GLU A 108 -24.76 -13.52 -4.97
C GLU A 108 -24.47 -12.13 -5.51
N ARG A 109 -25.14 -11.69 -6.59
CA ARG A 109 -24.98 -10.32 -7.11
C ARG A 109 -25.46 -9.26 -6.12
N ILE A 110 -26.55 -9.50 -5.40
CA ILE A 110 -27.03 -8.60 -4.34
C ILE A 110 -26.02 -8.57 -3.17
N ALA A 111 -25.49 -9.72 -2.76
CA ALA A 111 -24.48 -9.79 -1.71
C ALA A 111 -23.20 -9.01 -2.09
N HIS A 112 -22.73 -9.13 -3.34
CA HIS A 112 -21.62 -8.32 -3.85
C HIS A 112 -21.95 -6.83 -3.89
N ALA A 113 -23.18 -6.45 -4.26
CA ALA A 113 -23.61 -5.06 -4.19
C ALA A 113 -23.58 -4.50 -2.76
N CYS A 114 -23.95 -5.33 -1.77
CA CYS A 114 -23.81 -4.97 -0.36
C CYS A 114 -22.33 -4.85 0.06
N HIS A 115 -21.43 -5.71 -0.44
CA HIS A 115 -19.98 -5.59 -0.21
C HIS A 115 -19.39 -4.34 -0.84
N PHE A 116 -19.86 -3.89 -2.01
CA PHE A 116 -19.49 -2.58 -2.54
C PHE A 116 -19.94 -1.45 -1.60
N GLY A 117 -21.14 -1.54 -1.04
CA GLY A 117 -21.63 -0.61 -0.03
C GLY A 117 -20.75 -0.57 1.23
N VAL A 118 -20.26 -1.72 1.69
CA VAL A 118 -19.28 -1.81 2.80
C VAL A 118 -17.99 -1.07 2.44
N MET A 119 -17.45 -1.29 1.24
CA MET A 119 -16.23 -0.60 0.78
C MET A 119 -16.43 0.91 0.64
N VAL A 120 -17.58 1.38 0.15
CA VAL A 120 -17.90 2.82 0.13
C VAL A 120 -17.99 3.39 1.54
N GLY A 121 -18.58 2.63 2.48
CA GLY A 121 -18.63 3.02 3.88
C GLY A 121 -17.24 3.17 4.51
N LEU A 122 -16.29 2.28 4.19
CA LEU A 122 -14.89 2.41 4.64
C LEU A 122 -14.25 3.69 4.09
N ALA A 123 -14.52 4.06 2.83
CA ALA A 123 -13.94 5.24 2.19
C ALA A 123 -14.43 6.54 2.85
N VAL A 124 -15.71 6.58 3.24
CA VAL A 124 -16.29 7.73 3.96
C VAL A 124 -15.64 7.94 5.33
N ILE A 125 -15.21 6.86 5.99
CA ILE A 125 -14.59 6.93 7.31
C ILE A 125 -13.09 7.21 7.24
N GLY A 126 -12.43 6.81 6.15
CA GLY A 126 -10.98 6.97 5.95
C GLY A 126 -10.43 8.33 6.40
N PRO A 127 -11.01 9.47 5.94
CA PRO A 127 -10.59 10.82 6.34
C PRO A 127 -10.65 11.16 7.84
N ASN A 128 -11.32 10.37 8.67
CA ASN A 128 -11.43 10.64 10.11
C ASN A 128 -10.90 9.47 10.95
N PHE A 129 -10.14 8.56 10.33
CA PHE A 129 -9.68 7.33 10.96
C PHE A 129 -8.70 7.60 12.11
N LEU A 130 -9.01 7.07 13.29
CA LEU A 130 -8.20 7.20 14.52
C LEU A 130 -7.83 8.64 14.92
N THR A 131 -8.66 9.62 14.54
CA THR A 131 -8.52 11.00 15.01
C THR A 131 -8.80 11.07 16.53
N PRO A 132 -8.04 11.88 17.31
CA PRO A 132 -8.13 11.92 18.78
C PRO A 132 -9.55 12.12 19.37
N ASP A 133 -10.44 12.80 18.63
CA ASP A 133 -11.83 13.06 19.03
C ASP A 133 -12.87 12.27 18.20
N GLY A 134 -12.42 11.32 17.38
CA GLY A 134 -13.19 10.61 16.35
C GLY A 134 -14.14 9.50 16.83
N TRP A 135 -14.82 9.64 17.97
CA TRP A 135 -15.70 8.57 18.52
C TRP A 135 -16.79 8.10 17.55
N GLY A 136 -17.39 9.03 16.80
CA GLY A 136 -18.44 8.74 15.81
C GLY A 136 -17.95 7.88 14.65
N PRO A 137 -16.89 8.30 13.93
CA PRO A 137 -16.22 7.49 12.90
C PRO A 137 -15.85 6.07 13.37
N LEU A 138 -15.32 5.92 14.58
CA LEU A 138 -14.98 4.60 15.15
C LEU A 138 -16.23 3.73 15.36
N GLN A 139 -17.31 4.31 15.87
CA GLN A 139 -18.59 3.61 16.01
C GLN A 139 -19.13 3.15 14.65
N GLN A 140 -19.11 4.03 13.65
CA GLN A 140 -19.57 3.74 12.30
C GLN A 140 -18.75 2.62 11.66
N LEU A 141 -17.43 2.63 11.86
CA LEU A 141 -16.55 1.58 11.34
C LEU A 141 -16.90 0.22 11.94
N SER A 142 -17.17 0.16 13.25
CA SER A 142 -17.61 -1.08 13.91
C SER A 142 -18.91 -1.61 13.31
N LEU A 143 -19.87 -0.73 12.99
CA LEU A 143 -21.13 -1.12 12.36
C LEU A 143 -20.94 -1.59 10.92
N ILE A 144 -20.06 -0.95 10.14
CA ILE A 144 -19.75 -1.37 8.78
C ILE A 144 -19.07 -2.74 8.77
N LEU A 145 -18.11 -2.95 9.67
CA LEU A 145 -17.47 -4.25 9.85
C LEU A 145 -18.49 -5.32 10.26
N MET A 146 -19.40 -5.00 11.17
CA MET A 146 -20.52 -5.89 11.53
C MET A 146 -21.39 -6.25 10.32
N VAL A 147 -21.83 -5.25 9.53
CA VAL A 147 -22.65 -5.46 8.33
C VAL A 147 -21.94 -6.38 7.33
N SER A 148 -20.64 -6.18 7.12
CA SER A 148 -19.81 -7.07 6.28
C SER A 148 -19.93 -8.55 6.71
N ARG A 149 -19.87 -8.82 8.02
CA ARG A 149 -19.97 -10.20 8.55
C ARG A 149 -21.38 -10.76 8.44
N VAL A 150 -22.40 -9.92 8.57
CA VAL A 150 -23.80 -10.34 8.32
C VAL A 150 -23.99 -10.75 6.86
N ILE A 151 -23.44 -9.99 5.91
CA ILE A 151 -23.51 -10.35 4.47
C ILE A 151 -22.80 -11.68 4.23
N LEU A 152 -21.57 -11.84 4.76
CA LEU A 152 -20.83 -13.11 4.66
C LEU A 152 -21.59 -14.26 5.30
N LEU A 153 -22.19 -14.06 6.47
CA LEU A 153 -22.98 -15.08 7.17
C LEU A 153 -24.15 -15.56 6.31
N CYS A 154 -24.85 -14.65 5.64
CA CYS A 154 -25.91 -14.99 4.68
C CYS A 154 -25.38 -15.78 3.47
N GLN A 155 -24.22 -15.40 2.94
CA GLN A 155 -23.53 -16.08 1.84
C GLN A 155 -23.12 -17.52 2.22
N TYR A 156 -22.38 -17.71 3.32
CA TYR A 156 -22.04 -19.04 3.83
C TYR A 156 -23.29 -19.85 4.20
N GLY A 157 -24.33 -19.21 4.71
CA GLY A 157 -25.62 -19.86 5.01
C GLY A 157 -26.32 -20.39 3.76
N SER A 158 -26.30 -19.63 2.67
CA SER A 158 -26.79 -20.07 1.36
C SER A 158 -26.01 -21.28 0.84
N THR A 159 -24.68 -21.25 0.91
CA THR A 159 -23.82 -22.41 0.55
C THR A 159 -24.12 -23.63 1.42
N LEU A 160 -24.31 -23.43 2.73
CA LEU A 160 -24.61 -24.51 3.67
C LEU A 160 -25.98 -25.14 3.38
N PHE A 161 -26.98 -24.36 2.98
CA PHE A 161 -28.31 -24.87 2.61
C PHE A 161 -28.21 -25.91 1.48
N PHE A 162 -27.42 -25.65 0.43
CA PHE A 162 -27.23 -26.61 -0.66
C PHE A 162 -26.34 -27.80 -0.29
N THR A 163 -25.36 -27.59 0.59
CA THR A 163 -24.40 -28.61 0.98
C THR A 163 -24.81 -29.37 2.25
N TRP A 164 -25.98 -29.07 2.82
CA TRP A 164 -26.47 -29.61 4.09
C TRP A 164 -26.47 -31.15 4.13
N ARG A 165 -26.71 -31.78 2.97
CA ARG A 165 -26.75 -33.24 2.81
C ARG A 165 -25.37 -33.89 2.97
N TYR A 166 -24.27 -33.16 2.81
CA TYR A 166 -22.90 -33.69 2.83
C TYR A 166 -22.24 -33.51 4.20
N ARG A 167 -22.09 -34.62 4.94
CA ARG A 167 -21.55 -34.62 6.31
C ARG A 167 -20.11 -34.09 6.42
N LYS A 168 -19.29 -34.28 5.37
CA LYS A 168 -17.88 -33.83 5.35
C LYS A 168 -17.74 -32.31 5.16
N THR A 169 -18.74 -31.66 4.56
CA THR A 169 -18.70 -30.22 4.23
C THR A 169 -19.47 -29.36 5.23
N ARG A 170 -20.55 -29.90 5.83
CA ARG A 170 -21.36 -29.14 6.81
C ARG A 170 -20.56 -28.66 8.03
N VAL A 171 -19.64 -29.48 8.56
CA VAL A 171 -18.86 -29.15 9.77
C VAL A 171 -17.96 -27.94 9.55
N PRO A 172 -17.06 -27.91 8.54
CA PRO A 172 -16.21 -26.75 8.31
C PRO A 172 -17.00 -25.46 8.01
N LEU A 173 -18.11 -25.55 7.27
CA LEU A 173 -18.98 -24.38 7.03
C LEU A 173 -19.64 -23.85 8.31
N ILE A 174 -20.17 -24.74 9.17
CA ILE A 174 -20.78 -24.34 10.45
C ILE A 174 -19.74 -23.67 11.36
N VAL A 175 -18.51 -24.18 11.40
CA VAL A 175 -17.43 -23.57 12.22
C VAL A 175 -17.15 -22.13 11.77
N VAL A 176 -17.03 -21.88 10.46
CA VAL A 176 -16.81 -20.51 9.92
C VAL A 176 -18.04 -19.63 10.13
N MET A 177 -19.25 -20.16 9.97
CA MET A 177 -20.47 -19.39 10.26
C MET A 177 -20.58 -19.00 11.74
N MET A 178 -20.24 -19.90 12.66
CA MET A 178 -20.26 -19.61 14.08
C MET A 178 -19.23 -18.54 14.45
N SER A 179 -18.05 -18.53 13.85
CA SER A 179 -17.08 -17.46 14.07
C SER A 179 -17.58 -16.11 13.55
N LEU A 180 -18.26 -16.08 12.39
CA LEU A 180 -18.87 -14.85 11.87
C LEU A 180 -19.97 -14.33 12.79
N VAL A 181 -20.80 -15.21 13.37
CA VAL A 181 -21.82 -14.82 14.35
C VAL A 181 -21.17 -14.20 15.60
N VAL A 182 -20.12 -14.83 16.12
CA VAL A 182 -19.35 -14.26 17.25
C VAL A 182 -18.80 -12.88 16.87
N ALA A 183 -18.22 -12.74 15.68
CA ALA A 183 -17.69 -11.47 15.22
C ALA A 183 -18.76 -10.37 15.09
N VAL A 184 -19.97 -10.70 14.59
CA VAL A 184 -21.11 -9.77 14.54
C VAL A 184 -21.42 -9.21 15.92
N PHE A 185 -21.54 -10.07 16.94
CA PHE A 185 -21.84 -9.62 18.30
C PHE A 185 -20.69 -8.83 18.93
N VAL A 186 -19.44 -9.21 18.64
CA VAL A 186 -18.27 -8.47 19.14
C VAL A 186 -18.18 -7.07 18.51
N TYR A 187 -18.32 -6.94 17.18
CA TYR A 187 -18.34 -5.64 16.51
C TYR A 187 -19.51 -4.76 16.98
N LEU A 188 -20.68 -5.35 17.20
CA LEU A 188 -21.82 -4.64 17.79
C LEU A 188 -21.50 -4.16 19.22
N GLY A 189 -20.89 -5.00 20.05
CA GLY A 189 -20.46 -4.64 21.41
C GLY A 189 -19.44 -3.49 21.40
N ILE A 190 -18.46 -3.54 20.50
CA ILE A 190 -17.47 -2.47 20.31
C ILE A 190 -18.15 -1.16 19.87
N SER A 191 -19.15 -1.24 18.97
CA SER A 191 -19.93 -0.06 18.56
C SER A 191 -20.61 0.63 19.77
N PHE A 192 -21.21 -0.15 20.69
CA PHE A 192 -21.78 0.41 21.91
C PHE A 192 -20.72 0.99 22.86
N ALA A 193 -19.53 0.40 22.92
CA ALA A 193 -18.43 0.92 23.73
C ALA A 193 -17.98 2.32 23.27
N PHE A 194 -17.94 2.53 21.94
CA PHE A 194 -17.65 3.84 21.34
C PHE A 194 -18.81 4.83 21.49
N TYR A 195 -20.06 4.38 21.34
CA TYR A 195 -21.24 5.22 21.56
C TYR A 195 -21.27 5.80 22.98
N ASN A 196 -20.99 4.95 23.97
CA ASN A 196 -20.94 5.34 25.38
C ASN A 196 -19.61 6.00 25.79
N ARG A 197 -18.66 6.18 24.86
CA ARG A 197 -17.32 6.74 25.09
C ARG A 197 -16.56 6.11 26.26
N THR A 198 -16.67 4.80 26.41
CA THR A 198 -16.17 4.06 27.59
C THR A 198 -14.69 3.69 27.52
N ALA A 199 -14.21 3.28 26.35
CA ALA A 199 -12.84 2.86 26.13
C ALA A 199 -12.43 3.18 24.69
N TYR A 200 -11.45 4.09 24.52
CA TYR A 200 -10.92 4.41 23.20
C TYR A 200 -10.14 3.22 22.63
N ASP A 201 -9.32 2.55 23.45
CA ASP A 201 -8.48 1.38 23.10
C ASP A 201 -9.25 0.16 22.57
N ALA A 202 -10.59 0.19 22.61
CA ALA A 202 -11.44 -0.85 22.03
C ALA A 202 -11.20 -1.05 20.52
N TYR A 203 -10.59 -0.07 19.83
CA TYR A 203 -10.26 -0.18 18.39
C TYR A 203 -9.27 -1.32 18.10
N ILE A 204 -8.41 -1.68 19.06
CA ILE A 204 -7.44 -2.78 18.94
C ILE A 204 -8.16 -4.12 18.68
N ALA A 205 -9.37 -4.28 19.23
CA ALA A 205 -10.18 -5.48 19.05
C ALA A 205 -10.56 -5.72 17.59
N TRP A 206 -10.67 -4.67 16.75
CA TRP A 206 -10.95 -4.84 15.33
C TRP A 206 -9.86 -5.62 14.62
N TYR A 207 -8.59 -5.30 14.91
CA TYR A 207 -7.44 -5.95 14.29
C TYR A 207 -7.30 -7.40 14.74
N VAL A 208 -7.40 -7.62 16.07
CA VAL A 208 -7.30 -8.96 16.64
C VAL A 208 -8.39 -9.87 16.08
N LEU A 209 -9.63 -9.37 16.02
CA LEU A 209 -10.75 -10.13 15.48
C LEU A 209 -10.60 -10.40 13.98
N ALA A 210 -10.23 -9.40 13.18
CA ALA A 210 -10.06 -9.56 11.74
C ALA A 210 -8.96 -10.57 11.37
N VAL A 211 -7.82 -10.53 12.07
CA VAL A 211 -6.74 -11.52 11.93
C VAL A 211 -7.22 -12.90 12.35
N ALA A 212 -7.88 -13.01 13.51
CA ALA A 212 -8.38 -14.29 14.01
C ALA A 212 -9.39 -14.94 13.05
N GLU A 213 -10.27 -14.16 12.43
CA GLU A 213 -11.24 -14.63 11.43
C GLU A 213 -10.55 -15.21 10.20
N VAL A 214 -9.55 -14.52 9.64
CA VAL A 214 -8.82 -15.01 8.46
C VAL A 214 -7.96 -16.22 8.80
N VAL A 215 -7.25 -16.21 9.93
CA VAL A 215 -6.47 -17.36 10.41
C VAL A 215 -7.36 -18.57 10.61
N LEU A 216 -8.55 -18.40 11.22
CA LEU A 216 -9.52 -19.48 11.37
C LEU A 216 -10.02 -19.99 10.02
N ALA A 217 -10.37 -19.10 9.07
CA ALA A 217 -10.83 -19.49 7.75
C ALA A 217 -9.77 -20.29 6.97
N VAL A 218 -8.51 -19.87 7.03
CA VAL A 218 -7.37 -20.58 6.42
C VAL A 218 -7.08 -21.90 7.14
N ALA A 219 -7.15 -21.93 8.48
CA ALA A 219 -6.97 -23.16 9.27
C ALA A 219 -8.06 -24.19 8.94
N VAL A 220 -9.32 -23.76 8.82
CA VAL A 220 -10.42 -24.63 8.40
C VAL A 220 -10.17 -25.16 6.97
N ALA A 221 -9.72 -24.32 6.04
CA ALA A 221 -9.36 -24.79 4.70
C ALA A 221 -8.17 -25.77 4.69
N ALA A 222 -7.23 -25.64 5.64
CA ALA A 222 -6.08 -26.53 5.77
C ALA A 222 -6.42 -27.89 6.40
N LEU A 223 -7.37 -27.91 7.33
CA LEU A 223 -7.75 -29.12 8.08
C LEU A 223 -8.79 -29.97 7.35
N TRP A 224 -9.65 -29.36 6.52
CA TRP A 224 -10.72 -30.06 5.79
C TRP A 224 -10.47 -30.04 4.27
N PRO A 225 -10.02 -31.16 3.68
CA PRO A 225 -9.78 -31.25 2.23
C PRO A 225 -11.00 -30.91 1.36
N ALA A 226 -12.22 -31.16 1.87
CA ALA A 226 -13.46 -30.86 1.16
C ALA A 226 -13.70 -29.36 0.92
N VAL A 227 -13.03 -28.47 1.67
CA VAL A 227 -13.15 -27.01 1.58
C VAL A 227 -11.77 -26.37 1.32
N SER A 228 -10.83 -27.16 0.80
CA SER A 228 -9.45 -26.71 0.62
C SER A 228 -9.35 -25.56 -0.39
N LEU A 229 -8.37 -24.67 -0.20
CA LEU A 229 -8.03 -23.61 -1.16
C LEU A 229 -7.20 -24.15 -2.34
N TRP A 230 -6.94 -25.45 -2.37
CA TRP A 230 -6.13 -26.12 -3.38
C TRP A 230 -6.74 -25.99 -4.77
N LYS A 231 -5.94 -25.59 -5.77
CA LYS A 231 -6.36 -25.39 -7.18
C LYS A 231 -7.42 -24.30 -7.40
N THR A 232 -7.59 -23.41 -6.43
CA THR A 232 -8.43 -22.23 -6.58
C THR A 232 -7.66 -21.06 -7.23
N HIS A 233 -8.37 -20.10 -7.82
CA HIS A 233 -7.78 -18.86 -8.37
C HIS A 233 -7.37 -17.84 -7.30
N LEU A 234 -7.13 -18.27 -6.05
CA LEU A 234 -6.69 -17.39 -4.96
C LEU A 234 -5.37 -16.67 -5.29
N VAL A 235 -4.40 -17.41 -5.86
CA VAL A 235 -3.10 -16.84 -6.24
C VAL A 235 -3.29 -15.78 -7.33
N GLU A 236 -4.17 -16.05 -8.30
CA GLU A 236 -4.52 -15.09 -9.34
C GLU A 236 -5.09 -13.80 -8.74
N ARG A 237 -6.05 -13.89 -7.80
CA ARG A 237 -6.60 -12.72 -7.12
C ARG A 237 -5.57 -11.95 -6.29
N MET A 238 -4.66 -12.65 -5.61
CA MET A 238 -3.58 -11.99 -4.88
C MET A 238 -2.63 -11.24 -5.82
N THR A 239 -2.23 -11.86 -6.93
CA THR A 239 -1.39 -11.20 -7.95
C THR A 239 -2.10 -10.06 -8.66
N CYS A 240 -3.41 -10.18 -8.87
CA CYS A 240 -4.23 -9.12 -9.45
C CYS A 240 -4.34 -7.92 -8.49
N LEU A 241 -4.54 -8.17 -7.20
CA LEU A 241 -4.49 -7.11 -6.19
C LEU A 241 -3.11 -6.44 -6.14
N THR A 242 -2.00 -7.20 -6.29
CA THR A 242 -0.65 -6.62 -6.41
C THR A 242 -0.54 -5.65 -7.59
N LEU A 243 -1.06 -6.04 -8.78
CA LEU A 243 -1.10 -5.17 -9.96
C LEU A 243 -1.87 -3.88 -9.70
N ILE A 244 -3.01 -3.99 -9.03
CA ILE A 244 -3.86 -2.85 -8.70
C ILE A 244 -3.13 -1.89 -7.73
N ILE A 245 -2.45 -2.43 -6.71
CA ILE A 245 -1.65 -1.62 -5.76
C ILE A 245 -0.49 -0.91 -6.47
N LEU A 246 0.19 -1.59 -7.41
CA LEU A 246 1.22 -0.94 -8.24
C LEU A 246 0.63 0.19 -9.11
N GLY A 247 -0.58 0.00 -9.62
CA GLY A 247 -1.34 1.02 -10.33
C GLY A 247 -1.61 2.26 -9.46
N GLU A 248 -1.96 2.06 -8.18
CA GLU A 248 -2.11 3.17 -7.22
C GLU A 248 -0.82 3.94 -7.01
N GLY A 249 0.33 3.25 -6.96
CA GLY A 249 1.64 3.90 -6.90
C GLY A 249 1.86 4.86 -8.07
N ILE A 250 1.44 4.47 -9.30
CA ILE A 250 1.51 5.35 -10.48
C ILE A 250 0.55 6.53 -10.35
N ILE A 251 -0.67 6.32 -9.84
CA ILE A 251 -1.64 7.40 -9.62
C ILE A 251 -1.05 8.43 -8.62
N GLY A 252 -0.48 7.97 -7.51
CA GLY A 252 0.20 8.83 -6.53
C GLY A 252 1.38 9.62 -7.13
N LEU A 253 2.20 8.97 -7.98
CA LEU A 253 3.25 9.68 -8.73
C LEU A 253 2.67 10.78 -9.62
N THR A 254 1.60 10.50 -10.36
CA THR A 254 0.97 11.53 -11.22
C THR A 254 0.38 12.69 -10.42
N GLY A 255 -0.16 12.41 -9.23
CA GLY A 255 -0.59 13.45 -8.29
C GLY A 255 0.57 14.33 -7.83
N THR A 256 1.72 13.73 -7.51
CA THR A 256 2.95 14.44 -7.11
C THR A 256 3.46 15.34 -8.24
N ILE A 257 3.49 14.84 -9.48
CA ILE A 257 3.85 15.65 -10.67
C ILE A 257 2.89 16.83 -10.84
N GLY A 258 1.59 16.60 -10.65
CA GLY A 258 0.57 17.64 -10.73
C GLY A 258 0.78 18.73 -9.68
N LYS A 259 1.15 18.36 -8.44
CA LYS A 259 1.52 19.32 -7.38
C LYS A 259 2.74 20.16 -7.78
N ILE A 260 3.82 19.51 -8.23
CA ILE A 260 5.05 20.18 -8.67
C ILE A 260 4.77 21.16 -9.81
N GLN A 261 4.04 20.72 -10.84
CA GLN A 261 3.72 21.57 -11.98
C GLN A 261 2.86 22.79 -11.59
N LYS A 262 1.95 22.63 -10.62
CA LYS A 262 1.09 23.72 -10.15
C LYS A 262 1.88 24.78 -9.38
N LEU A 263 2.89 24.37 -8.60
CA LEU A 263 3.59 25.22 -7.64
C LEU A 263 4.91 25.80 -8.15
N ASP A 264 5.70 25.07 -8.94
CA ASP A 264 7.02 25.51 -9.43
C ASP A 264 6.96 25.96 -10.91
N GLY A 265 6.03 25.42 -11.70
CA GLY A 265 5.86 25.78 -13.12
C GLY A 265 7.01 25.35 -14.06
N GLU A 266 8.22 25.11 -13.54
CA GLU A 266 9.41 24.69 -14.28
C GLU A 266 9.98 23.35 -13.77
N PHE A 267 10.09 22.34 -14.64
CA PHE A 267 10.77 21.09 -14.31
C PHE A 267 12.28 21.22 -14.51
N THR A 268 13.07 20.95 -13.47
CA THR A 268 14.52 20.83 -13.65
C THR A 268 14.88 19.50 -14.32
N ALA A 269 16.06 19.44 -14.95
CA ALA A 269 16.58 18.18 -15.50
C ALA A 269 16.73 17.09 -14.43
N THR A 270 16.99 17.49 -13.19
CA THR A 270 17.07 16.62 -12.02
C THR A 270 15.69 16.01 -11.70
N ASP A 271 14.64 16.82 -11.67
CA ASP A 271 13.26 16.36 -11.42
C ASP A 271 12.81 15.35 -12.48
N ILE A 272 13.16 15.58 -13.74
CA ILE A 272 12.85 14.64 -14.83
C ILE A 272 13.57 13.30 -14.61
N GLY A 273 14.84 13.34 -14.18
CA GLY A 273 15.64 12.14 -13.91
C GLY A 273 15.12 11.32 -12.72
N THR A 274 14.75 11.99 -11.62
CA THR A 274 14.16 11.33 -10.44
C THR A 274 12.78 10.77 -10.75
N LEU A 275 11.98 11.49 -11.53
CA LEU A 275 10.67 11.02 -11.99
C LEU A 275 10.76 9.76 -12.86
N ILE A 276 11.64 9.75 -13.85
CA ILE A 276 11.87 8.57 -14.69
C ILE A 276 12.33 7.39 -13.82
N SER A 277 13.20 7.65 -12.84
CA SER A 277 13.67 6.64 -11.91
C SER A 277 12.54 6.07 -11.05
N ALA A 278 11.62 6.90 -10.56
CA ALA A 278 10.46 6.48 -9.77
C ALA A 278 9.51 5.58 -10.58
N VAL A 279 9.19 5.96 -11.82
CA VAL A 279 8.37 5.14 -12.73
C VAL A 279 9.05 3.79 -13.01
N LEU A 280 10.36 3.79 -13.23
CA LEU A 280 11.15 2.58 -13.44
C LEU A 280 11.19 1.69 -12.20
N ILE A 281 11.24 2.24 -10.98
CA ILE A 281 11.16 1.45 -9.74
C ILE A 281 9.86 0.64 -9.69
N ILE A 282 8.72 1.27 -9.95
CA ILE A 282 7.42 0.57 -9.96
C ILE A 282 7.42 -0.55 -10.99
N TYR A 283 7.91 -0.26 -12.21
CA TYR A 283 8.02 -1.24 -13.29
C TYR A 283 8.99 -2.39 -12.95
N LEU A 284 10.13 -2.11 -12.31
CA LEU A 284 11.10 -3.13 -11.93
C LEU A 284 10.59 -4.00 -10.79
N ILE A 285 9.86 -3.44 -9.82
CA ILE A 285 9.17 -4.23 -8.77
C ILE A 285 8.11 -5.13 -9.41
N TYR A 286 7.32 -4.61 -10.35
CA TYR A 286 6.37 -5.40 -11.14
C TYR A 286 7.07 -6.59 -11.80
N GLN A 287 8.15 -6.35 -12.54
CA GLN A 287 8.90 -7.42 -13.22
C GLN A 287 9.44 -8.45 -12.24
N LEU A 288 10.14 -8.02 -11.18
CA LEU A 288 10.73 -8.90 -10.17
C LEU A 288 9.68 -9.79 -9.48
N TYR A 289 8.50 -9.24 -9.17
CA TYR A 289 7.42 -9.97 -8.53
C TYR A 289 6.78 -11.01 -9.47
N PHE A 290 6.35 -10.60 -10.67
CA PHE A 290 5.67 -11.48 -11.62
C PHE A 290 6.59 -12.55 -12.19
N ASP A 291 7.88 -12.26 -12.30
CA ASP A 291 8.86 -13.28 -12.62
C ASP A 291 8.97 -14.33 -11.52
N SER A 292 8.88 -13.93 -10.25
CA SER A 292 9.13 -14.83 -9.12
C SER A 292 7.97 -15.76 -8.82
N ILE A 293 6.72 -15.33 -9.09
CA ILE A 293 5.52 -16.10 -8.84
C ILE A 293 5.14 -16.94 -10.06
N ARG A 294 4.70 -18.19 -9.83
CA ARG A 294 4.13 -19.04 -10.88
C ARG A 294 2.64 -19.21 -10.61
N LEU A 295 1.82 -19.07 -11.66
CA LEU A 295 0.37 -19.30 -11.58
C LEU A 295 0.01 -20.80 -11.55
N GLU A 296 0.99 -21.69 -11.76
CA GLU A 296 0.80 -23.13 -11.66
C GLU A 296 0.44 -23.58 -10.23
N PRO A 297 -0.33 -24.66 -10.04
CA PRO A 297 -0.76 -25.12 -8.71
C PRO A 297 0.41 -25.46 -7.76
N ILE A 298 0.70 -24.57 -6.82
CA ILE A 298 1.79 -24.69 -5.82
C ILE A 298 1.32 -25.53 -4.62
N SER A 299 1.82 -26.75 -4.37
CA SER A 299 1.44 -27.66 -3.24
C SER A 299 0.64 -27.05 -2.06
N GLY A 300 -0.46 -27.68 -1.61
CA GLY A 300 -1.48 -27.01 -0.77
C GLY A 300 -0.97 -26.29 0.48
N ARG A 301 0.03 -26.84 1.19
CA ARG A 301 0.63 -26.16 2.35
C ARG A 301 1.36 -24.86 1.97
N ARG A 302 2.07 -24.86 0.85
CA ARG A 302 2.78 -23.69 0.33
C ARG A 302 1.81 -22.64 -0.21
N GLN A 303 0.68 -23.04 -0.79
CA GLN A 303 -0.37 -22.11 -1.19
C GLN A 303 -0.96 -21.36 0.02
N HIS A 304 -1.24 -22.06 1.12
CA HIS A 304 -1.76 -21.43 2.34
C HIS A 304 -0.72 -20.48 2.97
N LEU A 305 0.55 -20.89 3.03
CA LEU A 305 1.63 -20.01 3.51
C LEU A 305 1.80 -18.79 2.61
N SER A 306 1.75 -18.98 1.29
CA SER A 306 1.79 -17.91 0.31
C SER A 306 0.66 -16.92 0.55
N ALA A 307 -0.59 -17.39 0.70
CA ALA A 307 -1.75 -16.52 0.94
C ALA A 307 -1.60 -15.65 2.21
N ILE A 308 -1.04 -16.20 3.30
CA ILE A 308 -0.79 -15.43 4.53
C ILE A 308 0.32 -14.40 4.32
N LEU A 309 1.39 -14.76 3.62
CA LEU A 309 2.53 -13.86 3.35
C LEU A 309 2.20 -12.71 2.38
N HIS A 310 1.12 -12.82 1.60
CA HIS A 310 0.69 -11.70 0.74
C HIS A 310 0.19 -10.49 1.54
N PHE A 311 -0.31 -10.66 2.76
CA PHE A 311 -0.71 -9.52 3.60
C PHE A 311 0.48 -8.60 3.93
N PRO A 312 1.54 -9.06 4.63
CA PRO A 312 2.66 -8.19 4.95
C PRO A 312 3.40 -7.72 3.70
N PHE A 313 3.36 -8.49 2.60
CA PHE A 313 3.88 -8.04 1.31
C PHE A 313 3.08 -6.87 0.73
N HIS A 314 1.74 -6.95 0.65
CA HIS A 314 0.91 -5.85 0.16
C HIS A 314 1.01 -4.61 1.04
N LEU A 315 1.10 -4.78 2.37
CA LEU A 315 1.33 -3.65 3.29
C LEU A 315 2.67 -2.95 3.00
N ALA A 316 3.76 -3.72 2.88
CA ALA A 316 5.06 -3.18 2.51
C ALA A 316 5.04 -2.53 1.12
N LEU A 317 4.30 -3.12 0.17
CA LEU A 317 4.14 -2.59 -1.19
C LEU A 317 3.45 -1.23 -1.18
N CYS A 318 2.30 -1.09 -0.52
CA CYS A 318 1.61 0.19 -0.38
C CYS A 318 2.51 1.27 0.23
N LEU A 319 3.20 0.95 1.34
CA LEU A 319 4.11 1.87 2.00
C LEU A 319 5.34 2.23 1.13
N ALA A 320 5.88 1.30 0.35
CA ALA A 320 7.00 1.61 -0.53
C ALA A 320 6.59 2.47 -1.72
N MET A 321 5.38 2.26 -2.27
CA MET A 321 4.84 3.12 -3.33
C MET A 321 4.65 4.55 -2.81
N GLU A 322 4.02 4.71 -1.65
CA GLU A 322 3.85 6.02 -1.02
C GLU A 322 5.19 6.64 -0.62
N GLY A 323 6.11 5.85 -0.06
CA GLY A 323 7.46 6.30 0.27
C GLY A 323 8.25 6.78 -0.96
N THR A 324 8.06 6.16 -2.12
CA THR A 324 8.70 6.61 -3.37
C THR A 324 8.18 7.99 -3.77
N ASN A 325 6.87 8.23 -3.67
CA ASN A 325 6.25 9.53 -3.95
C ASN A 325 6.78 10.62 -3.00
N GLN A 326 6.81 10.32 -1.70
CA GLN A 326 7.23 11.27 -0.68
C GLN A 326 8.73 11.59 -0.74
N VAL A 327 9.59 10.61 -1.01
CA VAL A 327 11.03 10.86 -1.22
C VAL A 327 11.28 11.67 -2.49
N LEU A 328 10.51 11.43 -3.56
CA LEU A 328 10.61 12.24 -4.78
C LEU A 328 10.24 13.70 -4.49
N LEU A 329 9.14 13.89 -3.76
CA LEU A 329 8.67 15.21 -3.36
C LEU A 329 9.72 15.92 -2.49
N TRP A 330 10.33 15.21 -1.54
CA TRP A 330 11.40 15.76 -0.70
C TRP A 330 12.62 16.23 -1.47
N VAL A 331 13.10 15.45 -2.46
CA VAL A 331 14.23 15.86 -3.32
C VAL A 331 13.89 17.16 -4.06
N HIS A 332 12.66 17.28 -4.55
CA HIS A 332 12.20 18.49 -5.21
C HIS A 332 12.13 19.68 -4.25
N ILE A 333 11.47 19.52 -3.08
CA ILE A 333 11.40 20.55 -2.03
C ILE A 333 12.79 21.03 -1.63
N SER A 334 13.73 20.11 -1.39
CA SER A 334 15.10 20.44 -1.00
C SER A 334 15.82 21.25 -2.09
N GLY A 335 15.63 20.86 -3.35
CA GLY A 335 16.17 21.60 -4.49
C GLY A 335 15.54 22.99 -4.65
N ASP A 336 14.24 23.12 -4.43
CA ASP A 336 13.49 24.37 -4.53
C ASP A 336 13.88 25.35 -3.40
N ILE A 337 14.01 24.85 -2.17
CA ILE A 337 14.55 25.62 -1.04
C ILE A 337 15.95 26.13 -1.38
N GLY A 338 16.84 25.28 -1.93
CA GLY A 338 18.16 25.72 -2.37
C GLY A 338 18.08 26.86 -3.39
N LYS A 339 17.23 26.75 -4.42
CA LYS A 339 17.07 27.81 -5.43
C LYS A 339 16.54 29.13 -4.84
N ILE A 340 15.56 29.06 -3.94
CA ILE A 340 14.89 30.24 -3.38
C ILE A 340 15.78 30.94 -2.34
N PHE A 341 16.38 30.17 -1.42
CA PHE A 341 17.03 30.72 -0.23
C PHE A 341 18.55 30.84 -0.35
N ASP A 342 19.24 29.97 -1.11
CA ASP A 342 20.71 30.02 -1.25
C ASP A 342 21.23 31.34 -1.80
N PRO A 343 20.59 32.03 -2.77
CA PRO A 343 21.09 33.33 -3.25
C PRO A 343 21.17 34.37 -2.13
N PHE A 344 20.15 34.41 -1.26
CA PHE A 344 20.12 35.30 -0.11
C PHE A 344 21.18 34.91 0.93
N LEU A 345 21.25 33.64 1.30
CA LEU A 345 22.20 33.13 2.30
C LEU A 345 23.66 33.29 1.83
N ASN A 346 23.95 33.01 0.56
CA ASN A 346 25.30 33.15 0.00
C ASN A 346 25.72 34.62 -0.11
N ALA A 347 24.82 35.52 -0.53
CA ALA A 347 25.11 36.95 -0.57
C ALA A 347 25.41 37.51 0.83
N LEU A 348 24.70 37.03 1.84
CA LEU A 348 24.96 37.38 3.23
C LEU A 348 26.33 36.87 3.71
N LEU A 349 26.66 35.61 3.41
CA LEU A 349 27.90 34.95 3.84
C LEU A 349 29.16 35.45 3.12
N ASP A 350 29.03 35.89 1.86
CA ASP A 350 30.15 36.46 1.09
C ASP A 350 30.64 37.78 1.73
N GLY A 351 29.75 38.51 2.42
CA GLY A 351 30.09 39.71 3.18
C GLY A 351 30.59 40.89 2.33
N THR A 352 30.59 40.76 1.00
CA THR A 352 30.97 41.82 0.05
C THR A 352 29.76 42.57 -0.52
N THR A 353 28.55 42.01 -0.37
CA THR A 353 27.31 42.56 -0.90
C THR A 353 26.80 43.72 -0.05
N THR A 354 26.31 44.78 -0.69
CA THR A 354 25.82 45.96 0.03
C THR A 354 24.43 45.73 0.61
N THR A 355 24.08 46.38 1.73
CA THR A 355 22.76 46.26 2.38
C THR A 355 21.58 46.54 1.43
N PRO A 356 21.62 47.54 0.51
CA PRO A 356 20.55 47.76 -0.46
C PRO A 356 20.38 46.62 -1.49
N GLU A 357 21.49 45.99 -1.91
CA GLU A 357 21.44 44.82 -2.80
C GLU A 357 20.85 43.62 -2.05
N LEU A 358 21.23 43.40 -0.80
CA LEU A 358 20.67 42.35 0.06
C LEU A 358 19.17 42.53 0.30
N GLN A 359 18.71 43.75 0.54
CA GLN A 359 17.28 44.08 0.66
C GLN A 359 16.49 43.74 -0.62
N THR A 360 17.11 43.94 -1.79
CA THR A 360 16.51 43.61 -3.08
C THR A 360 16.38 42.09 -3.24
N ILE A 361 17.45 41.34 -2.99
CA ILE A 361 17.47 39.87 -3.04
C ILE A 361 16.45 39.28 -2.06
N PHE A 362 16.38 39.83 -0.84
CA PHE A 362 15.42 39.41 0.18
C PHE A 362 13.97 39.64 -0.27
N THR A 363 13.68 40.80 -0.86
CA THR A 363 12.34 41.13 -1.39
C THR A 363 11.97 40.22 -2.56
N GLU A 364 12.90 39.93 -3.46
CA GLU A 364 12.69 39.00 -4.58
C GLU A 364 12.40 37.57 -4.06
N MET A 365 13.15 37.11 -3.07
CA MET A 365 12.95 35.79 -2.44
C MET A 365 11.55 35.65 -1.81
N LEU A 366 11.11 36.63 -1.00
CA LEU A 366 9.77 36.57 -0.42
C LEU A 366 8.69 36.67 -1.49
N ASN A 367 8.85 37.55 -2.48
CA ASN A 367 7.88 37.67 -3.58
C ASN A 367 7.77 36.38 -4.39
N ASP A 368 8.87 35.65 -4.61
CA ASP A 368 8.84 34.35 -5.29
C ASP A 368 7.97 33.36 -4.51
N VAL A 369 8.20 33.22 -3.20
CA VAL A 369 7.43 32.33 -2.31
C VAL A 369 5.94 32.68 -2.31
N PHE A 370 5.56 33.91 -1.98
CA PHE A 370 4.14 34.27 -1.85
C PHE A 370 3.41 34.44 -3.19
N SER A 371 4.12 34.44 -4.32
CA SER A 371 3.50 34.34 -5.64
C SER A 371 3.13 32.90 -6.03
N ARG A 372 3.82 31.92 -5.45
CA ARG A 372 3.69 30.49 -5.77
C ARG A 372 2.82 29.73 -4.78
N PHE A 373 2.87 30.12 -3.50
CA PHE A 373 2.21 29.41 -2.40
C PHE A 373 1.11 30.25 -1.76
N ASP A 374 -0.06 29.64 -1.60
CA ASP A 374 -1.18 30.24 -0.88
C ASP A 374 -0.86 30.29 0.63
N THR A 375 -1.12 31.42 1.27
CA THR A 375 -0.89 31.60 2.71
C THR A 375 -2.07 32.24 3.41
N THR A 376 -2.11 32.13 4.74
CA THR A 376 -3.13 32.80 5.54
C THR A 376 -2.83 34.28 5.67
N ASP A 377 -3.88 35.10 5.82
CA ASP A 377 -3.72 36.54 6.06
C ASP A 377 -2.84 36.84 7.28
N VAL A 378 -2.85 35.96 8.29
CA VAL A 378 -2.03 36.13 9.50
C VAL A 378 -0.54 36.01 9.16
N VAL A 379 -0.14 34.90 8.53
CA VAL A 379 1.26 34.65 8.12
C VAL A 379 1.73 35.72 7.14
N PHE A 380 0.89 36.09 6.17
CA PHE A 380 1.23 37.13 5.21
C PHE A 380 1.50 38.49 5.89
N ASN A 381 0.70 38.88 6.88
CA ASN A 381 0.89 40.12 7.61
C ASN A 381 2.17 40.11 8.47
N GLU A 382 2.48 38.97 9.09
CA GLU A 382 3.69 38.78 9.89
C GLU A 382 4.96 38.88 9.03
N VAL A 383 4.96 38.22 7.87
CA VAL A 383 6.07 38.31 6.92
C VAL A 383 6.20 39.72 6.35
N GLN A 384 5.08 40.38 6.03
CA GLN A 384 5.11 41.77 5.56
C GLN A 384 5.63 42.73 6.65
N HIS A 385 5.35 42.46 7.92
CA HIS A 385 5.89 43.24 9.04
C HIS A 385 7.42 43.12 9.09
N SER A 386 7.95 41.89 9.12
CA SER A 386 9.40 41.64 9.13
C SER A 386 10.09 42.17 7.86
N LEU A 387 9.44 42.09 6.69
CA LEU A 387 9.94 42.73 5.47
C LEU A 387 10.05 44.25 5.59
N ASN A 388 9.02 44.92 6.11
CA ASN A 388 9.03 46.37 6.30
C ASN A 388 10.11 46.81 7.30
N GLU A 389 10.31 46.06 8.38
CA GLU A 389 11.40 46.31 9.34
C GLU A 389 12.78 46.12 8.70
N THR A 390 12.93 45.07 7.89
CA THR A 390 14.17 44.78 7.16
C THR A 390 14.50 45.87 6.13
N LEU A 391 13.49 46.41 5.44
CA LEU A 391 13.64 47.51 4.49
C LEU A 391 13.89 48.87 5.18
N ALA A 392 13.51 49.02 6.45
CA ALA A 392 13.73 50.24 7.22
C ALA A 392 15.19 50.40 7.69
N LEU A 393 16.02 49.34 7.58
CA LEU A 393 17.43 49.39 7.97
C LEU A 393 18.23 50.39 7.11
N PRO A 394 19.11 51.19 7.72
CA PRO A 394 19.93 52.15 6.99
C PRO A 394 20.93 51.45 6.06
N ALA A 395 21.31 52.09 4.96
CA ALA A 395 22.28 51.55 4.00
C ALA A 395 23.69 51.29 4.58
N THR A 396 23.97 51.78 5.79
CA THR A 396 25.20 51.56 6.55
C THR A 396 25.09 50.46 7.61
N ALA A 397 23.92 49.81 7.73
CA ALA A 397 23.71 48.70 8.67
C ALA A 397 24.60 47.51 8.31
N ASP A 398 25.04 46.79 9.34
CA ASP A 398 25.84 45.58 9.16
C ASP A 398 24.97 44.50 8.48
N PRO A 399 25.45 43.78 7.45
CA PRO A 399 24.68 42.71 6.82
C PRO A 399 24.11 41.68 7.81
N SER A 400 24.78 41.43 8.94
CA SER A 400 24.29 40.53 9.99
C SER A 400 22.98 41.01 10.66
N GLU A 401 22.77 42.32 10.74
CA GLU A 401 21.56 42.94 11.31
C GLU A 401 20.33 42.71 10.42
N LEU A 402 20.56 42.63 9.10
CA LEU A 402 19.53 42.30 8.11
C LEU A 402 19.05 40.85 8.27
N LEU A 403 19.97 39.91 8.52
CA LEU A 403 19.59 38.51 8.76
C LEU A 403 18.72 38.39 10.00
N VAL A 404 19.11 39.02 11.12
CA VAL A 404 18.35 38.91 12.38
C VAL A 404 16.95 39.50 12.25
N THR A 405 16.81 40.64 11.56
CA THR A 405 15.52 41.30 11.36
C THR A 405 14.61 40.55 10.39
N GLY A 406 15.19 39.91 9.37
CA GLY A 406 14.46 39.15 8.36
C GLY A 406 14.22 37.68 8.72
N LEU A 407 14.74 37.20 9.85
CA LEU A 407 14.83 35.76 10.14
C LEU A 407 13.46 35.09 10.31
N ASP A 408 12.51 35.80 10.91
CA ASP A 408 11.15 35.30 11.10
C ASP A 408 10.44 35.18 9.74
N ALA A 409 10.60 36.17 8.86
CA ALA A 409 10.10 36.10 7.49
C ALA A 409 10.75 34.97 6.67
N VAL A 410 12.06 34.73 6.81
CA VAL A 410 12.73 33.58 6.16
C VAL A 410 12.15 32.27 6.68
N THR A 411 11.95 32.15 7.99
CA THR A 411 11.45 30.94 8.64
C THR A 411 10.02 30.64 8.19
N GLU A 412 9.14 31.64 8.18
CA GLU A 412 7.75 31.49 7.71
C GLU A 412 7.67 31.25 6.20
N ALA A 413 8.53 31.87 5.39
CA ALA A 413 8.63 31.57 3.97
C ALA A 413 9.06 30.12 3.74
N MET A 414 10.05 29.61 4.49
CA MET A 414 10.50 28.22 4.36
C MET A 414 9.41 27.23 4.80
N LYS A 415 8.71 27.51 5.91
CA LYS A 415 7.54 26.72 6.34
C LYS A 415 6.46 26.71 5.26
N THR A 416 6.13 27.87 4.70
CA THR A 416 5.13 28.03 3.62
C THR A 416 5.46 27.15 2.42
N VAL A 417 6.71 27.12 1.97
CA VAL A 417 7.15 26.26 0.86
C VAL A 417 6.91 24.79 1.19
N ILE A 418 7.37 24.33 2.36
CA ILE A 418 7.31 22.91 2.75
C ILE A 418 5.87 22.45 2.97
N GLU A 419 5.07 23.24 3.70
CA GLU A 419 3.65 22.98 3.96
C GLU A 419 2.82 23.06 2.69
N GLY A 420 3.17 23.96 1.75
CA GLY A 420 2.53 24.07 0.45
C GLY A 420 2.59 22.80 -0.40
N PHE A 421 3.62 21.98 -0.20
CA PHE A 421 3.72 20.65 -0.82
C PHE A 421 3.00 19.53 -0.05
N GLY A 422 2.54 19.81 1.19
CA GLY A 422 1.75 18.91 2.05
C GLY A 422 2.50 18.39 3.28
N TRP A 423 3.74 18.84 3.51
CA TRP A 423 4.56 18.42 4.64
C TRP A 423 4.31 19.31 5.85
N GLU A 424 3.33 18.96 6.67
CA GLU A 424 3.08 19.66 7.93
C GLU A 424 4.09 19.29 9.03
N ALA A 425 4.48 20.27 9.83
CA ALA A 425 5.34 20.04 10.99
C ALA A 425 4.63 19.17 12.06
N PRO A 426 5.32 18.22 12.71
CA PRO A 426 4.72 17.31 13.68
C PRO A 426 4.29 17.98 14.99
N THR A 427 4.80 19.19 15.28
CA THR A 427 4.48 19.99 16.46
C THR A 427 4.51 21.47 16.08
N GLU A 428 3.75 22.30 16.80
CA GLU A 428 3.89 23.75 16.70
C GLU A 428 5.36 24.13 16.95
N ILE A 429 5.92 24.91 16.03
CA ILE A 429 7.30 25.36 16.10
C ILE A 429 7.31 26.62 16.97
N GLU A 430 7.64 26.45 18.24
CA GLU A 430 7.82 27.56 19.19
C GLU A 430 9.25 28.11 19.10
N GLY A 431 9.39 29.44 18.98
CA GLY A 431 10.69 30.13 18.99
C GLY A 431 10.72 31.31 18.01
N GLU A 432 11.43 32.37 18.38
CA GLU A 432 11.68 33.56 17.53
C GLU A 432 13.13 33.57 17.07
N GLY A 433 13.40 34.16 15.90
CA GLY A 433 14.74 34.30 15.36
C GLY A 433 15.46 32.96 15.13
N ILE A 434 16.71 32.85 15.60
CA ILE A 434 17.59 31.69 15.29
C ILE A 434 17.03 30.41 15.90
N GLU A 435 16.49 30.47 17.11
CA GLU A 435 15.89 29.31 17.76
C GLU A 435 14.67 28.81 16.98
N GLY A 436 13.85 29.73 16.45
CA GLY A 436 12.71 29.41 15.60
C GLY A 436 13.12 28.73 14.28
N LEU A 437 14.15 29.25 13.61
CA LEU A 437 14.68 28.65 12.38
C LEU A 437 15.25 27.24 12.61
N GLU A 438 16.06 27.05 13.67
CA GLU A 438 16.62 25.75 14.03
C GLU A 438 15.52 24.74 14.40
N ALA A 439 14.50 25.18 15.14
CA ALA A 439 13.35 24.37 15.49
C ALA A 439 12.56 23.94 14.25
N ALA A 440 12.33 24.85 13.30
CA ALA A 440 11.67 24.55 12.04
C ALA A 440 12.44 23.50 11.21
N PHE A 441 13.74 23.70 11.03
CA PHE A 441 14.58 22.76 10.30
C PHE A 441 14.59 21.37 10.97
N THR A 442 14.65 21.33 12.29
CA THR A 442 14.60 20.08 13.06
C THR A 442 13.25 19.37 12.91
N ALA A 443 12.16 20.11 12.89
CA ALA A 443 10.81 19.56 12.72
C ALA A 443 10.64 18.90 11.34
N PHE A 444 11.03 19.58 10.26
CA PHE A 444 10.90 19.04 8.90
C PHE A 444 11.86 17.90 8.61
N THR A 445 13.11 17.97 9.11
CA THR A 445 14.04 16.84 8.99
C THR A 445 13.56 15.60 9.76
N SER A 446 12.80 15.78 10.85
CA SER A 446 12.14 14.66 11.55
C SER A 446 11.09 13.98 10.68
N VAL A 447 10.27 14.75 9.95
CA VAL A 447 9.31 14.21 8.97
C VAL A 447 10.05 13.39 7.92
N PHE A 448 11.11 13.96 7.34
CA PHE A 448 11.94 13.25 6.35
C PHE A 448 12.51 11.94 6.89
N LYS A 449 13.04 11.92 8.12
CA LYS A 449 13.58 10.71 8.75
C LYS A 449 12.55 9.60 8.88
N ILE A 450 11.30 9.94 9.21
CA ILE A 450 10.20 8.97 9.26
C ILE A 450 9.93 8.42 7.86
N THR A 451 9.78 9.33 6.88
CA THR A 451 9.50 9.01 5.48
C THR A 451 10.55 8.09 4.87
N PHE A 452 11.81 8.50 4.93
CA PHE A 452 12.92 7.73 4.40
C PHE A 452 13.12 6.42 5.16
N GLY A 453 12.87 6.42 6.48
CA GLY A 453 12.93 5.25 7.33
C GLY A 453 11.96 4.15 6.90
N TYR A 454 10.66 4.46 6.75
CA TYR A 454 9.71 3.45 6.32
C TYR A 454 9.90 3.07 4.84
N PHE A 455 10.27 4.02 3.98
CA PHE A 455 10.53 3.76 2.56
C PHE A 455 11.62 2.68 2.36
N THR A 456 12.76 2.85 3.04
CA THR A 456 13.88 1.90 2.95
C THR A 456 13.54 0.54 3.55
N ILE A 457 12.89 0.51 4.73
CA ILE A 457 12.43 -0.74 5.36
C ILE A 457 11.46 -1.49 4.44
N CYS A 458 10.43 -0.82 3.93
CA CYS A 458 9.39 -1.45 3.13
C CYS A 458 9.93 -1.94 1.77
N THR A 459 10.78 -1.16 1.12
CA THR A 459 11.46 -1.57 -0.11
C THR A 459 12.32 -2.81 0.10
N GLY A 460 13.08 -2.87 1.21
CA GLY A 460 13.86 -4.05 1.58
C GLY A 460 12.97 -5.28 1.86
N LEU A 461 11.86 -5.09 2.58
CA LEU A 461 10.89 -6.15 2.86
C LEU A 461 10.24 -6.70 1.59
N ILE A 462 9.89 -5.86 0.62
CA ILE A 462 9.36 -6.28 -0.69
C ILE A 462 10.32 -7.26 -1.36
N LEU A 463 11.61 -6.94 -1.43
CA LEU A 463 12.61 -7.82 -2.03
C LEU A 463 12.77 -9.13 -1.28
N ILE A 464 12.71 -9.10 0.06
CA ILE A 464 12.73 -10.31 0.89
C ILE A 464 11.49 -11.17 0.60
N PHE A 465 10.29 -10.58 0.53
CA PHE A 465 9.07 -11.33 0.22
C PHE A 465 9.07 -11.88 -1.22
N ILE A 466 9.54 -11.12 -2.21
CA ILE A 466 9.72 -11.61 -3.58
C ILE A 466 10.66 -12.82 -3.59
N ALA A 467 11.78 -12.76 -2.86
CA ALA A 467 12.68 -13.89 -2.72
C ALA A 467 11.99 -15.11 -2.06
N VAL A 468 11.20 -14.89 -1.00
CA VAL A 468 10.43 -15.95 -0.33
C VAL A 468 9.38 -16.57 -1.29
N PHE A 469 8.65 -15.77 -2.07
CA PHE A 469 7.71 -16.27 -3.06
C PHE A 469 8.39 -17.08 -4.16
N SER A 470 9.58 -16.65 -4.62
CA SER A 470 10.42 -17.42 -5.54
C SER A 470 10.81 -18.79 -4.96
N LEU A 471 11.13 -18.86 -3.65
CA LEU A 471 11.42 -20.13 -2.97
C LEU A 471 10.18 -21.02 -2.86
N LEU A 472 9.02 -20.45 -2.58
CA LEU A 472 7.77 -21.21 -2.48
C LEU A 472 7.32 -21.77 -3.84
N SER A 473 7.60 -21.05 -4.93
CA SER A 473 7.27 -21.45 -6.31
C SER A 473 8.23 -22.49 -6.90
N LEU A 474 9.34 -22.83 -6.22
CA LEU A 474 10.27 -23.89 -6.67
C LEU A 474 9.68 -25.29 -6.47
N GLN A 475 9.36 -25.99 -7.56
CA GLN A 475 8.94 -27.39 -7.51
C GLN A 475 10.14 -28.33 -7.24
N PRO A 476 10.06 -29.24 -6.24
CA PRO A 476 11.08 -30.26 -6.04
C PRO A 476 10.96 -31.33 -7.13
N GLY A 477 11.83 -31.30 -8.15
CA GLY A 477 11.88 -32.39 -9.15
C GLY A 477 12.41 -32.05 -10.54
N SER A 478 12.55 -30.77 -10.92
CA SER A 478 13.11 -30.43 -12.24
C SER A 478 14.63 -30.64 -12.26
N HIS A 479 15.06 -31.51 -13.17
CA HIS A 479 16.29 -32.31 -13.09
C HIS A 479 17.54 -31.64 -13.70
N HIS A 480 17.79 -30.35 -13.42
CA HIS A 480 19.07 -29.67 -13.74
C HIS A 480 19.71 -29.04 -12.48
N SER A 481 20.70 -29.75 -11.91
CA SER A 481 21.37 -29.41 -10.64
C SER A 481 22.14 -28.08 -10.67
N SER A 482 22.68 -27.66 -11.81
CA SER A 482 23.37 -26.36 -11.96
C SER A 482 22.42 -25.17 -11.98
N GLU A 483 21.29 -25.28 -12.67
CA GLU A 483 20.32 -24.19 -12.85
C GLU A 483 19.56 -23.88 -11.56
N ASN A 484 19.17 -24.92 -10.82
CA ASN A 484 18.57 -24.75 -9.51
C ASN A 484 19.55 -24.06 -8.53
N ARG A 485 20.86 -24.39 -8.58
CA ARG A 485 21.88 -23.72 -7.75
C ARG A 485 21.99 -22.24 -8.07
N LEU A 486 22.03 -21.86 -9.35
CA LEU A 486 22.10 -20.45 -9.75
C LEU A 486 20.84 -19.70 -9.30
N ARG A 487 19.65 -20.30 -9.42
CA ARG A 487 18.40 -19.69 -8.95
C ARG A 487 18.35 -19.49 -7.43
N TYR A 488 18.87 -20.44 -6.64
CA TYR A 488 19.03 -20.24 -5.18
C TYR A 488 20.02 -19.13 -4.85
N ILE A 489 21.14 -19.02 -5.59
CA ILE A 489 22.10 -17.93 -5.42
C ILE A 489 21.45 -16.58 -5.74
N CYS A 490 20.77 -16.43 -6.88
CA CYS A 490 20.09 -15.18 -7.24
C CYS A 490 19.01 -14.79 -6.21
N THR A 491 18.26 -15.78 -5.72
CA THR A 491 17.26 -15.56 -4.66
C THR A 491 17.92 -15.13 -3.34
N GLY A 492 19.04 -15.76 -2.97
CA GLY A 492 19.84 -15.37 -1.80
C GLY A 492 20.42 -13.96 -1.92
N THR A 493 20.94 -13.60 -3.09
CA THR A 493 21.42 -12.23 -3.36
C THR A 493 20.29 -11.21 -3.27
N THR A 494 19.11 -11.51 -3.83
CA THR A 494 17.93 -10.63 -3.72
C THR A 494 17.54 -10.40 -2.26
N MET A 495 17.53 -11.45 -1.44
CA MET A 495 17.25 -11.35 -0.02
C MET A 495 18.33 -10.56 0.75
N ALA A 496 19.61 -10.75 0.41
CA ALA A 496 20.73 -10.03 1.01
C ALA A 496 20.71 -8.54 0.66
N VAL A 497 20.42 -8.19 -0.60
CA VAL A 497 20.25 -6.80 -1.04
C VAL A 497 19.02 -6.18 -0.39
N GLY A 498 17.91 -6.90 -0.30
CA GLY A 498 16.72 -6.46 0.44
C GLY A 498 17.02 -6.15 1.91
N LEU A 499 17.78 -7.01 2.58
CA LEU A 499 18.24 -6.76 3.95
C LEU A 499 19.16 -5.53 4.02
N GLY A 500 20.07 -5.37 3.06
CA GLY A 500 20.95 -4.20 2.96
C GLY A 500 20.17 -2.89 2.82
N ILE A 501 19.14 -2.87 1.95
CA ILE A 501 18.26 -1.71 1.77
C ILE A 501 17.46 -1.43 3.04
N ALA A 502 16.91 -2.46 3.70
CA ALA A 502 16.19 -2.27 4.96
C ALA A 502 17.10 -1.68 6.06
N LEU A 503 18.38 -2.08 6.09
CA LEU A 503 19.38 -1.55 7.02
C LEU A 503 19.82 -0.12 6.71
N LEU A 504 19.57 0.40 5.49
CA LEU A 504 19.77 1.83 5.20
C LEU A 504 18.91 2.72 6.09
N SER A 505 17.79 2.24 6.62
CA SER A 505 17.02 2.98 7.62
C SER A 505 17.84 3.42 8.83
N LEU A 506 18.93 2.71 9.18
CA LEU A 506 19.82 3.10 10.28
C LEU A 506 20.59 4.38 9.99
N THR A 507 20.78 4.75 8.72
CA THR A 507 21.43 6.02 8.37
C THR A 507 20.57 7.23 8.71
N THR A 508 19.26 7.07 8.93
CA THR A 508 18.40 8.17 9.45
C THR A 508 18.81 8.66 10.84
N ARG A 509 19.60 7.86 11.58
CA ARG A 509 20.18 8.25 12.86
C ARG A 509 21.46 9.08 12.71
N THR A 510 22.00 9.19 11.51
CA THR A 510 23.22 9.95 11.21
C THR A 510 22.93 10.99 10.11
N GLY A 511 23.76 12.03 10.00
CA GLY A 511 23.60 13.01 8.90
C GLY A 511 23.80 12.42 7.49
N ALA A 512 24.27 11.17 7.38
CA ALA A 512 24.41 10.49 6.09
C ALA A 512 23.07 10.12 5.46
N GLY A 513 22.01 9.90 6.26
CA GLY A 513 20.67 9.66 5.75
C GLY A 513 20.05 10.90 5.10
N GLU A 514 20.25 12.07 5.72
CA GLU A 514 19.82 13.37 5.21
C GLU A 514 20.51 13.68 3.88
N ASN A 515 21.85 13.59 3.83
CA ASN A 515 22.63 13.80 2.61
C ASN A 515 22.21 12.86 1.46
N LEU A 516 21.88 11.61 1.76
CA LEU A 516 21.42 10.66 0.75
C LEU A 516 20.01 11.01 0.28
N GLY A 517 19.13 11.44 1.20
CA GLY A 517 17.75 11.82 0.95
C GLY A 517 17.54 13.07 0.13
N GLU A 518 18.34 14.10 0.39
CA GLU A 518 18.40 15.33 -0.40
C GLU A 518 19.03 15.08 -1.77
N SER A 519 19.82 14.01 -1.91
CA SER A 519 20.45 13.67 -3.17
C SER A 519 19.42 13.11 -4.17
N PRO A 520 19.45 13.59 -5.43
CA PRO A 520 18.69 12.97 -6.52
C PRO A 520 19.04 11.49 -6.75
N TRP A 521 20.16 11.03 -6.21
CA TRP A 521 20.63 9.66 -6.32
C TRP A 521 19.91 8.67 -5.41
N ALA A 522 19.08 9.10 -4.44
CA ALA A 522 18.32 8.16 -3.62
C ALA A 522 17.43 7.24 -4.47
N ILE A 523 16.60 7.83 -5.33
CA ILE A 523 15.66 7.12 -6.19
C ILE A 523 16.39 6.47 -7.37
N ALA A 524 17.30 7.20 -8.03
CA ALA A 524 18.06 6.66 -9.15
C ALA A 524 18.95 5.47 -8.74
N GLY A 525 19.57 5.54 -7.55
CA GLY A 525 20.37 4.46 -6.98
C GLY A 525 19.54 3.21 -6.70
N LEU A 526 18.35 3.36 -6.11
CA LEU A 526 17.43 2.23 -5.93
C LEU A 526 17.02 1.62 -7.27
N MET A 527 16.68 2.44 -8.27
CA MET A 527 16.35 1.98 -9.62
C MET A 527 17.47 1.13 -10.22
N LEU A 528 18.73 1.58 -10.13
CA LEU A 528 19.88 0.84 -10.64
C LEU A 528 20.11 -0.48 -9.89
N ILE A 529 19.89 -0.51 -8.56
CA ILE A 529 19.97 -1.73 -7.77
C ILE A 529 18.90 -2.74 -8.22
N LEU A 530 17.65 -2.29 -8.38
CA LEU A 530 16.55 -3.14 -8.84
C LEU A 530 16.80 -3.66 -10.27
N LEU A 531 17.36 -2.83 -11.15
CA LEU A 531 17.73 -3.22 -12.51
C LEU A 531 18.82 -4.31 -12.48
N ALA A 532 19.85 -4.15 -11.65
CA ALA A 532 20.90 -5.15 -11.49
C ALA A 532 20.34 -6.48 -10.95
N LEU A 533 19.41 -6.44 -9.99
CA LEU A 533 18.71 -7.62 -9.48
C LEU A 533 17.85 -8.30 -10.56
N LEU A 534 17.18 -7.52 -11.40
CA LEU A 534 16.36 -8.06 -12.49
C LEU A 534 17.24 -8.81 -13.51
N VAL A 535 18.37 -8.21 -13.91
CA VAL A 535 19.35 -8.85 -14.79
C VAL A 535 19.88 -10.14 -14.16
N LEU A 536 20.25 -10.10 -12.88
CA LEU A 536 20.73 -11.27 -12.14
C LEU A 536 19.68 -12.39 -12.10
N ASN A 537 18.40 -12.06 -11.92
CA ASN A 537 17.30 -13.04 -11.89
C ASN A 537 16.98 -13.66 -13.26
N HIS A 538 17.38 -13.01 -14.36
CA HIS A 538 17.21 -13.53 -15.72
C HIS A 538 18.35 -14.44 -16.20
N LEU A 539 19.56 -14.32 -15.65
CA LEU A 539 20.70 -15.19 -16.01
C LEU A 539 20.40 -16.70 -15.94
N PRO A 540 19.67 -17.23 -14.93
CA PRO A 540 19.30 -18.64 -14.88
C PRO A 540 18.24 -19.06 -15.91
N ARG A 541 17.48 -18.11 -16.50
CA ARG A 541 16.34 -18.38 -17.40
C ARG A 541 16.71 -18.36 -18.87
N GLY A 542 17.84 -17.77 -19.24
CA GLY A 542 18.29 -17.68 -20.64
C GLY A 542 18.58 -19.01 -21.35
N TYR A 543 18.49 -20.14 -20.66
CA TYR A 543 18.74 -21.50 -21.20
C TYR A 543 17.46 -22.26 -21.60
N TYR A 544 16.29 -21.62 -21.62
CA TYR A 544 15.08 -22.24 -22.18
C TYR A 544 15.21 -22.42 -23.70
N HIS A 545 15.82 -23.52 -24.14
CA HIS A 545 15.54 -24.09 -25.44
C HIS A 545 14.05 -24.44 -25.48
N VAL A 546 13.33 -23.82 -26.41
CA VAL A 546 11.98 -24.24 -26.80
C VAL A 546 12.09 -25.66 -27.33
N VAL A 547 11.86 -26.67 -26.49
CA VAL A 547 11.55 -28.02 -26.96
C VAL A 547 10.13 -27.92 -27.50
N VAL A 548 10.01 -27.60 -28.79
CA VAL A 548 8.80 -27.85 -29.55
C VAL A 548 8.63 -29.37 -29.56
N GLU A 549 7.86 -29.90 -28.62
CA GLU A 549 7.30 -31.26 -28.76
C GLU A 549 6.42 -31.24 -30.01
N LYS A 550 7.01 -31.68 -31.13
CA LYS A 550 6.25 -32.10 -32.29
C LYS A 550 5.47 -33.34 -31.88
N HIS A 551 4.21 -33.18 -31.50
CA HIS A 551 3.26 -34.27 -31.57
C HIS A 551 3.07 -34.64 -33.04
N VAL A 552 3.63 -35.79 -33.43
CA VAL A 552 3.34 -36.51 -34.68
C VAL A 552 2.29 -37.55 -34.40
#